data_AF-A0A7Y7M8V6-F1
#
_entry.id   AF-A0A7Y7M8V6-F1
#
_cell.length_a   1.000
_cell.length_b   1.000
_cell.length_c   1.000
_cell.angle_alpha   90.00
_cell.angle_beta   90.00
_cell.angle_gamma   90.00
#
_symmetry.space_group_name_H-M   'P 1'
#
loop_
_entity.id
_entity.type
_entity.pdbx_description
1 polymer ?
#
loop_
_entity_poly.entity_id
_entity_poly.type
_entity_poly.pdbx_seq_one_letter_code
_entity_poly.pdbx_strand_id
1 'polypeptide(L)'
;RLFARVAAFRGRLRAAGVPFMETPSHIVPIPVGDADRCTEISRRLLSEYGLYATPINYPTVPRGTERLRLTPGPFHTDAMMDDMVAALARLLGVSADRHTEAA
;
A
#
# COMPACT_ATOMS: atom_id res chain seq x y z
N ARG A 1 -14.27 -6.14 -14.21
CA ARG A 1 -14.19 -6.62 -12.80
C ARG A 1 -12.86 -6.27 -12.12
N LEU A 2 -11.69 -6.61 -12.68
CA LEU A 2 -10.38 -6.30 -12.07
C LEU A 2 -10.17 -4.80 -11.78
N PHE A 3 -10.30 -3.93 -12.79
CA PHE A 3 -10.08 -2.49 -12.61
C PHE A 3 -11.06 -1.82 -11.63
N ALA A 4 -12.29 -2.36 -11.50
CA ALA A 4 -13.23 -1.90 -10.47
C ALA A 4 -12.71 -2.22 -9.05
N ARG A 5 -12.09 -3.39 -8.84
CA ARG A 5 -11.41 -3.73 -7.57
C ARG A 5 -10.22 -2.80 -7.30
N VAL A 6 -9.43 -2.49 -8.33
CA VAL A 6 -8.30 -1.55 -8.22
C VAL A 6 -8.80 -0.16 -7.81
N ALA A 7 -9.85 0.36 -8.48
CA ALA A 7 -10.44 1.66 -8.15
C ALA A 7 -11.00 1.67 -6.72
N ALA A 8 -11.70 0.62 -6.31
CA ALA A 8 -12.22 0.45 -4.95
C ALA A 8 -11.10 0.44 -3.89
N PHE A 9 -9.97 -0.21 -4.18
CA PHE A 9 -8.80 -0.23 -3.30
C PHE A 9 -8.12 1.15 -3.20
N ARG A 10 -7.92 1.83 -4.34
CA ARG A 10 -7.37 3.21 -4.38
C ARG A 10 -8.25 4.20 -3.61
N GLY A 11 -9.57 4.07 -3.71
CA GLY A 11 -10.51 4.88 -2.94
C GLY A 11 -10.32 4.75 -1.43
N ARG A 12 -10.15 3.52 -0.94
CA ARG A 12 -9.88 3.23 0.48
C ARG A 12 -8.53 3.76 0.95
N LEU A 13 -7.47 3.52 0.16
CA LEU A 13 -6.14 4.07 0.46
C LEU A 13 -6.19 5.60 0.60
N ARG A 14 -6.88 6.27 -0.34
CA ARG A 14 -7.08 7.72 -0.30
C ARG A 14 -7.84 8.17 0.95
N ALA A 15 -8.94 7.49 1.29
CA ALA A 15 -9.72 7.81 2.48
C ALA A 15 -8.93 7.62 3.79
N ALA A 16 -8.03 6.64 3.84
CA ALA A 16 -7.17 6.38 4.99
C ALA A 16 -5.87 7.22 5.01
N GLY A 17 -5.64 8.07 4.00
CA GLY A 17 -4.42 8.86 3.87
C GLY A 17 -3.17 8.02 3.56
N VAL A 18 -3.31 6.77 3.14
CA VAL A 18 -2.18 5.91 2.78
C VAL A 18 -1.64 6.33 1.40
N PRO A 19 -0.35 6.69 1.28
CA PRO A 19 0.21 7.13 0.02
C PRO A 19 0.27 5.98 -0.99
N PHE A 20 -0.05 6.26 -2.25
CA PHE A 20 0.14 5.32 -3.35
C PHE A 20 0.44 6.06 -4.64
N MET A 21 1.08 5.38 -5.59
CA MET A 21 1.36 5.94 -6.92
C MET A 21 0.17 5.64 -7.86
N GLU A 22 -0.36 6.67 -8.50
CA GLU A 22 -1.33 6.48 -9.60
C GLU A 22 -0.63 5.85 -10.81
N THR A 23 -1.18 4.74 -11.30
CA THR A 23 -0.68 4.08 -12.51
C THR A 23 -1.86 3.68 -13.41
N PRO A 24 -1.67 3.60 -14.75
CA PRO A 24 -2.71 3.10 -15.65
C PRO A 24 -2.92 1.57 -15.53
N SER A 25 -2.11 0.88 -14.73
CA SER A 25 -2.16 -0.57 -14.55
C SER A 25 -3.02 -1.00 -13.34
N HIS A 26 -3.18 -2.31 -13.16
CA HIS A 26 -3.79 -2.90 -11.96
C HIS A 26 -2.83 -2.98 -10.76
N ILE A 27 -1.56 -2.58 -10.93
CA ILE A 27 -0.56 -2.53 -9.86
C ILE A 27 -0.76 -1.22 -9.09
N VAL A 28 -0.73 -1.32 -7.75
CA VAL A 28 -0.84 -0.19 -6.83
C VAL A 28 0.44 -0.14 -5.99
N PRO A 29 1.44 0.67 -6.38
CA PRO A 29 2.68 0.80 -5.61
C PRO A 29 2.48 1.70 -4.40
N ILE A 30 2.94 1.26 -3.23
CA ILE A 30 2.95 2.03 -1.98
C ILE A 30 4.39 2.49 -1.71
N PRO A 31 4.72 3.78 -1.89
CA PRO A 31 6.08 4.27 -1.70
C PRO A 31 6.50 4.18 -0.23
N VAL A 32 7.73 3.73 -0.01
CA VAL A 32 8.37 3.65 1.32
C VAL A 32 9.67 4.44 1.34
N GLY A 33 10.47 4.38 0.26
CA GLY A 33 11.69 5.18 0.07
C GLY A 33 12.91 4.69 0.86
N ASP A 34 12.80 3.55 1.54
CA ASP A 34 13.90 2.93 2.27
C ASP A 34 13.76 1.40 2.24
N ALA A 35 14.85 0.69 1.97
CA ALA A 35 14.85 -0.75 1.72
C ALA A 35 14.59 -1.57 3.00
N ASP A 36 15.18 -1.16 4.12
CA ASP A 36 15.07 -1.86 5.39
C ASP A 36 13.65 -1.68 5.93
N ARG A 37 13.13 -0.46 5.91
CA ARG A 37 11.74 -0.16 6.27
C ARG A 37 10.74 -0.87 5.37
N CYS A 38 10.99 -0.94 4.06
CA CYS A 38 10.11 -1.65 3.12
C CYS A 38 10.03 -3.15 3.46
N THR A 39 11.18 -3.76 3.73
CA THR A 39 11.29 -5.16 4.14
C THR A 39 10.64 -5.40 5.50
N GLU A 40 10.85 -4.50 6.46
CA GLU A 40 10.25 -4.56 7.78
C GLU A 40 8.72 -4.52 7.69
N ILE A 41 8.16 -3.56 6.95
CA ILE A 41 6.70 -3.45 6.78
C ILE A 41 6.14 -4.72 6.14
N SER A 42 6.77 -5.26 5.09
CA SER A 42 6.34 -6.52 4.48
C SER A 42 6.35 -7.68 5.48
N ARG A 43 7.40 -7.79 6.31
CA ARG A 43 7.51 -8.85 7.32
C ARG A 43 6.43 -8.69 8.39
N ARG A 44 6.16 -7.46 8.83
CA ARG A 44 5.15 -7.15 9.85
C ARG A 44 3.73 -7.36 9.33
N LEU A 45 3.43 -6.99 8.09
CA LEU A 45 2.17 -7.34 7.43
C LEU A 45 1.90 -8.85 7.52
N LEU A 46 2.92 -9.67 7.23
CA LEU A 46 2.76 -11.12 7.24
C LEU A 46 2.61 -11.69 8.65
N SER A 47 3.49 -11.27 9.58
CA SER A 47 3.55 -11.85 10.93
C SER A 47 2.49 -11.33 11.90
N GLU A 48 2.08 -10.06 11.78
CA GLU A 48 1.12 -9.42 12.69
C GLU A 48 -0.31 -9.44 12.14
N TYR A 49 -0.49 -9.43 10.80
CA TYR A 49 -1.80 -9.26 10.17
C TYR A 49 -2.18 -10.43 9.24
N GLY A 50 -1.28 -11.37 8.97
CA GLY A 50 -1.53 -12.46 8.01
C GLY A 50 -1.65 -11.96 6.56
N LEU A 51 -1.12 -10.78 6.24
CA LEU A 51 -1.21 -10.13 4.93
C LEU A 51 0.16 -10.10 4.25
N TYR A 52 0.20 -10.22 2.93
CA TYR A 52 1.47 -10.16 2.21
C TYR A 52 1.45 -9.11 1.10
N ALA A 53 2.48 -8.26 1.08
CA ALA A 53 2.77 -7.30 0.04
C ALA A 53 4.25 -7.39 -0.32
N THR A 54 4.58 -7.51 -1.61
CA THR A 54 5.97 -7.74 -2.02
C THR A 54 6.79 -6.45 -1.86
N PRO A 55 7.88 -6.45 -1.07
CA PRO A 55 8.80 -5.32 -1.02
C PRO A 55 9.64 -5.31 -2.29
N ILE A 56 9.69 -4.18 -2.98
CA ILE A 56 10.50 -3.98 -4.18
C ILE A 56 11.61 -3.00 -3.84
N ASN A 57 12.84 -3.52 -3.82
CA ASN A 57 14.06 -2.79 -3.47
C ASN A 57 15.08 -2.83 -4.63
N TYR A 58 16.24 -2.21 -4.44
CA TYR A 58 17.37 -2.35 -5.38
C TYR A 58 17.77 -3.83 -5.56
N PRO A 59 18.15 -4.29 -6.77
CA PRO A 59 18.34 -3.55 -8.02
C PRO A 59 17.08 -3.37 -8.88
N THR A 60 15.92 -3.89 -8.46
CA THR A 60 14.68 -3.81 -9.24
C THR A 60 14.18 -2.38 -9.40
N VAL A 61 14.40 -1.54 -8.39
CA VAL A 61 14.11 -0.11 -8.44
C VAL A 61 15.31 0.70 -7.94
N PRO A 62 15.47 1.97 -8.38
CA PRO A 62 16.51 2.85 -7.85
C PRO A 62 16.41 3.00 -6.33
N ARG A 63 17.57 3.17 -5.68
CA ARG A 63 17.63 3.47 -4.24
C ARG A 63 16.85 4.74 -3.92
N GLY A 64 16.13 4.75 -2.80
CA GLY A 64 15.25 5.85 -2.40
C GLY A 64 13.87 5.81 -3.06
N THR A 65 13.58 4.82 -3.91
CA THR A 65 12.27 4.62 -4.57
C THR A 65 11.63 3.28 -4.21
N GLU A 66 12.08 2.68 -3.11
CA GLU A 66 11.58 1.43 -2.57
C GLU A 66 10.09 1.54 -2.25
N ARG A 67 9.37 0.45 -2.50
CA ARG A 67 7.91 0.44 -2.46
C ARG A 67 7.36 -0.96 -2.28
N LEU A 68 6.20 -1.06 -1.65
CA LEU A 68 5.42 -2.29 -1.65
C LEU A 68 4.61 -2.39 -2.94
N ARG A 69 4.58 -3.59 -3.54
CA ARG A 69 3.78 -3.88 -4.73
C ARG A 69 2.49 -4.59 -4.36
N LEU A 70 1.36 -3.90 -4.52
CA LEU A 70 0.02 -4.47 -4.30
C LEU A 70 -0.66 -4.72 -5.64
N THR A 71 -1.35 -5.85 -5.74
CA THR A 71 -2.08 -6.28 -6.95
C THR A 71 -3.46 -6.81 -6.56
N PRO A 72 -4.45 -5.93 -6.27
CA PRO A 72 -5.79 -6.36 -5.89
C PRO A 72 -6.45 -7.15 -7.04
N GLY A 73 -6.57 -8.46 -6.85
CA GLY A 73 -7.26 -9.38 -7.76
C GLY A 73 -8.80 -9.30 -7.70
N PRO A 74 -9.50 -9.88 -8.69
CA PRO A 74 -10.96 -9.79 -8.84
C PRO A 74 -11.78 -10.45 -7.73
N PHE A 75 -11.13 -11.27 -6.88
CA PHE A 75 -11.73 -12.01 -5.77
C PHE A 75 -11.41 -11.42 -4.39
N HIS A 76 -10.54 -10.42 -4.29
CA HIS A 76 -10.35 -9.71 -3.02
C HIS A 76 -11.64 -8.99 -2.68
N THR A 77 -12.22 -9.30 -1.52
CA THR A 77 -13.44 -8.67 -1.01
C THR A 77 -13.15 -7.28 -0.46
N ASP A 78 -14.20 -6.53 -0.12
CA ASP A 78 -14.08 -5.22 0.50
C ASP A 78 -13.42 -5.33 1.87
N ALA A 79 -13.84 -6.30 2.70
CA ALA A 79 -13.24 -6.57 4.00
C ALA A 79 -11.72 -6.83 3.90
N MET A 80 -11.27 -7.67 2.95
CA MET A 80 -9.83 -7.92 2.75
C MET A 80 -9.05 -6.64 2.36
N MET A 81 -9.69 -5.72 1.62
CA MET A 81 -9.09 -4.45 1.27
C MET A 81 -9.02 -3.51 2.48
N ASP A 82 -10.08 -3.48 3.28
CA ASP A 82 -10.15 -2.67 4.49
C ASP A 82 -9.10 -3.13 5.52
N ASP A 83 -8.93 -4.44 5.71
CA ASP A 83 -7.89 -5.02 6.56
C ASP A 83 -6.48 -4.62 6.10
N MET A 84 -6.21 -4.70 4.79
CA MET A 84 -4.93 -4.30 4.21
C MET A 84 -4.68 -2.79 4.37
N VAL A 85 -5.69 -1.95 4.13
CA VAL A 85 -5.57 -0.49 4.28
C VAL A 85 -5.31 -0.11 5.73
N ALA A 86 -6.02 -0.73 6.68
CA ALA A 86 -5.83 -0.49 8.10
C ALA A 86 -4.41 -0.88 8.57
N ALA A 87 -3.93 -2.05 8.15
CA ALA A 87 -2.58 -2.51 8.46
C ALA A 87 -1.51 -1.59 7.87
N LEU A 88 -1.66 -1.17 6.60
CA LEU A 88 -0.75 -0.22 5.96
C LEU A 88 -0.76 1.13 6.67
N ALA A 89 -1.93 1.68 7.02
CA ALA A 89 -2.05 2.94 7.73
C ALA A 89 -1.27 2.91 9.06
N ARG A 90 -1.45 1.82 9.82
CA ARG A 90 -0.75 1.59 11.09
C ARG A 90 0.76 1.49 10.93
N LEU A 91 1.23 0.69 9.98
CA LEU A 91 2.66 0.42 9.78
C LEU A 91 3.42 1.59 9.13
N LEU A 92 2.73 2.43 8.34
CA LEU A 92 3.32 3.62 7.74
C LEU A 92 3.26 4.86 8.65
N GLY A 93 2.54 4.80 9.77
CA GLY A 93 2.38 5.94 10.68
C GLY A 93 1.48 7.04 10.10
N VAL A 94 0.49 6.64 9.30
CA VAL A 94 -0.52 7.52 8.71
C VAL A 94 -1.79 7.42 9.56
N SER A 95 -2.24 8.55 10.06
CA SER A 95 -3.52 8.70 10.76
C SER A 95 -4.41 9.59 9.90
N ALA A 96 -5.70 9.27 9.83
CA ALA A 96 -6.68 10.04 9.05
C ALA A 96 -6.77 11.53 9.48
N ASP A 97 -6.23 11.89 10.65
CA ASP A 97 -6.30 13.23 11.24
C ASP A 97 -5.26 14.24 10.73
N ARG A 98 -4.50 13.94 9.67
CA ARG A 98 -3.66 14.96 9.03
C ARG A 98 -4.43 15.67 7.94
N HIS A 99 -5.28 16.63 8.34
CA HIS A 99 -5.59 17.79 7.52
C HIS A 99 -4.28 18.49 7.19
N THR A 100 -3.65 18.12 6.08
CA THR A 100 -2.54 18.88 5.52
C THR A 100 -3.19 19.91 4.61
N GLU A 101 -3.44 21.08 5.17
CA GLU A 101 -3.33 22.35 4.43
C GLU A 101 -2.03 22.30 3.63
N ALA A 102 -2.15 22.44 2.31
CA ALA A 102 -1.04 22.74 1.43
C ALA A 102 -1.56 23.62 0.30
N ALA A 103 -1.31 24.92 0.48
CA ALA A 103 -1.10 26.00 -0.48
C ALA A 103 -2.04 26.12 -1.70
#